data_AF-A0A7C3NAQ3-F1
#
_entry.id   AF-A0A7C3NAQ3-F1
#
_cell.length_a   1.000
_cell.length_b   1.000
_cell.length_c   1.000
_cell.angle_alpha   90.00
_cell.angle_beta   90.00
_cell.angle_gamma   90.00
#
_symmetry.space_group_name_H-M   'P 1'
#
loop_
_entity.id
_entity.type
_entity.pdbx_description
1 polymer ?
#
loop_
_entity_poly.entity_id
_entity_poly.type
_entity_poly.pdbx_seq_one_letter_code
_entity_poly.pdbx_strand_id
1 'polypeptide(L)'
;CDALILDDKSSSDTFPYIEIEEQDVSIGHEASVSKVSEEQLFYLMSRGIPEDQAANMIVSGFIEPIVKELPMEYALEMNRLIEMEMEGSVG
;
A
#
# COMPACT_ATOMS: atom_id res chain seq x y z
N CYS A 1 -7.37 7.87 -1.88
CA CYS A 1 -6.02 8.30 -1.47
C CYS A 1 -5.63 7.41 -0.31
N ASP A 2 -4.90 6.34 -0.60
CA ASP A 2 -4.72 5.27 0.37
C ASP A 2 -3.27 5.23 0.82
N ALA A 3 -3.07 5.16 2.13
CA ALA A 3 -1.76 5.04 2.76
C ALA A 3 -1.70 3.78 3.62
N LEU A 4 -0.56 3.10 3.56
CA LEU A 4 -0.25 1.96 4.41
C LEU A 4 0.95 2.31 5.30
N ILE A 5 0.73 2.27 6.62
CA ILE A 5 1.73 2.51 7.65
C ILE A 5 2.34 1.17 8.05
N LEU A 6 3.67 1.04 7.91
CA LEU A 6 4.39 -0.22 8.13
C LEU A 6 4.85 -0.41 9.59
N ASP A 7 5.06 0.69 10.32
CA ASP A 7 5.56 0.66 11.70
C ASP A 7 4.91 1.73 12.59
N ASP A 8 5.28 1.79 13.86
CA ASP A 8 4.73 2.77 14.83
C ASP A 8 5.39 4.16 14.76
N LYS A 9 6.44 4.32 13.94
CA LYS A 9 7.20 5.58 13.85
C LYS A 9 6.78 6.40 12.63
N SER A 10 6.25 5.74 11.61
CA SER A 10 5.86 6.32 10.35
C SER A 10 4.55 7.10 10.50
N SER A 11 4.44 8.17 9.72
CA SER A 11 3.24 9.00 9.62
C SER A 11 2.94 9.25 8.14
N SER A 12 1.66 9.41 7.82
CA SER A 12 1.20 9.80 6.48
C SER A 12 0.30 11.02 6.61
N ASP A 13 0.72 12.12 5.99
CA ASP A 13 -0.06 13.35 5.94
C ASP A 13 -0.66 13.51 4.53
N THR A 14 -1.99 13.65 4.45
CA THR A 14 -2.70 13.83 3.18
C THR A 14 -3.39 15.19 3.15
N PHE A 15 -3.02 16.04 2.19
CA PHE A 15 -3.54 17.40 2.05
C PHE A 15 -4.28 17.56 0.71
N PRO A 16 -5.56 17.20 0.61
CA PRO A 16 -6.32 17.35 -0.63
C PRO A 16 -6.64 18.83 -0.87
N TYR A 17 -6.59 19.25 -2.13
CA TYR A 17 -7.05 20.56 -2.59
C TYR A 17 -7.98 20.35 -3.77
N ILE A 18 -9.18 20.96 -3.72
CA ILE A 18 -10.20 20.87 -4.76
C ILE A 18 -10.72 22.28 -4.99
N GLU A 19 -10.54 22.80 -6.20
CA GLU A 19 -11.07 24.09 -6.66
C GLU A 19 -11.99 23.82 -7.86
N ILE A 20 -13.18 24.42 -7.84
CA ILE A 20 -14.25 24.14 -8.80
C ILE A 20 -14.79 25.47 -9.32
N GLU A 21 -14.68 25.69 -10.63
CA GLU A 21 -15.19 26.88 -11.32
C GLU A 21 -16.36 26.55 -12.26
N GLU A 22 -17.22 25.60 -11.89
CA GLU A 22 -18.39 25.16 -12.67
C GLU A 22 -19.60 24.92 -11.76
N GLN A 23 -20.81 25.12 -12.28
CA GLN A 23 -22.05 25.11 -11.49
C GLN A 23 -22.71 23.73 -11.37
N ASP A 24 -22.52 22.85 -12.36
CA ASP A 24 -23.15 21.52 -12.39
C ASP A 24 -22.11 20.42 -12.41
N VAL A 25 -21.59 20.08 -11.22
CA VAL A 25 -20.59 19.01 -11.05
C VAL A 25 -20.88 18.12 -9.86
N SER A 26 -20.43 16.87 -9.96
CA SER A 26 -20.37 15.92 -8.84
C SER A 26 -18.91 15.54 -8.62
N ILE A 27 -18.42 15.75 -7.39
CA ILE A 27 -17.05 15.43 -7.00
C ILE A 27 -17.07 14.65 -5.70
N GLY A 28 -16.28 13.57 -5.66
CA GLY A 28 -15.98 12.79 -4.46
C GLY A 28 -14.48 12.71 -4.26
N HIS A 29 -14.05 12.84 -3.02
CA HIS A 29 -12.68 12.56 -2.61
C HIS A 29 -12.73 11.57 -1.45
N GLU A 30 -11.92 10.53 -1.55
CA GLU A 30 -11.77 9.52 -0.51
C GLU A 30 -10.29 9.42 -0.14
N ALA A 31 -10.03 9.31 1.16
CA ALA A 31 -8.71 9.02 1.68
C ALA A 31 -8.82 8.02 2.84
N SER A 32 -7.94 7.03 2.87
CA SER A 32 -7.87 6.02 3.92
C SER A 32 -6.43 5.83 4.37
N VAL A 33 -6.24 5.62 5.67
CA VAL A 33 -4.94 5.27 6.26
C VAL A 33 -5.12 3.95 6.98
N SER A 34 -4.33 2.97 6.60
CA SER A 34 -4.31 1.64 7.22
C SER A 34 -2.93 1.37 7.80
N LYS A 35 -2.85 0.57 8.85
CA LYS A 35 -1.58 0.03 9.37
C LYS A 35 -1.48 -1.44 8.96
N VAL A 36 -0.26 -1.94 8.75
CA VAL A 36 -0.04 -3.39 8.66
C VAL A 36 -0.64 -4.06 9.89
N SER A 37 -1.59 -4.96 9.65
CA SER A 37 -2.33 -5.62 10.74
C SER A 37 -1.46 -6.68 11.38
N GLU A 38 -1.18 -6.50 12.69
CA GLU A 38 -0.50 -7.51 13.50
C GLU A 38 -1.27 -8.84 13.49
N GLU A 39 -2.60 -8.82 13.38
CA GLU A 39 -3.42 -10.02 13.26
C GLU A 39 -3.21 -10.72 11.92
N GLN A 40 -3.13 -9.98 10.80
CA GLN A 40 -2.84 -10.55 9.48
C GLN A 40 -1.42 -11.12 9.42
N LEU A 41 -0.45 -10.39 9.98
CA LEU A 41 0.93 -10.84 10.08
C LEU A 41 1.03 -12.12 10.93
N PHE A 42 0.43 -12.12 12.11
CA PHE A 42 0.34 -13.29 12.99
C PHE A 42 -0.34 -14.47 12.29
N TYR A 43 -1.42 -14.22 11.56
CA TYR A 43 -2.12 -15.27 10.81
C TYR A 43 -1.22 -15.91 9.76
N LEU A 44 -0.53 -15.12 8.94
CA LEU A 44 0.39 -15.63 7.92
C LEU A 44 1.58 -16.38 8.56
N MET A 45 2.16 -15.83 9.63
CA MET A 45 3.23 -16.49 10.38
C MET A 45 2.77 -17.81 11.02
N SER A 46 1.52 -17.89 11.49
CA SER A 46 0.96 -19.15 12.02
C SER A 46 0.86 -20.26 10.97
N ARG A 47 0.89 -19.89 9.68
CA ARG A 47 0.95 -20.83 8.53
C ARG A 47 2.37 -21.19 8.12
N GLY A 48 3.38 -20.73 8.87
CA GLY A 48 4.79 -21.00 8.61
C GLY A 48 5.43 -20.04 7.61
N ILE A 49 4.76 -18.93 7.28
CA ILE A 49 5.31 -17.89 6.40
C ILE A 49 6.22 -16.99 7.25
N PRO A 50 7.49 -16.79 6.87
CA PRO A 50 8.39 -15.85 7.56
C PRO A 50 7.80 -14.43 7.65
N GLU A 51 8.14 -13.68 8.69
CA GLU A 51 7.57 -12.35 8.96
C GLU A 51 7.80 -11.35 7.82
N ASP A 52 9.01 -11.34 7.26
CA ASP A 52 9.43 -10.57 6.09
C ASP A 52 8.57 -10.91 4.87
N GLN A 53 8.36 -12.20 4.61
CA GLN A 53 7.52 -12.65 3.50
C GLN A 53 6.04 -12.30 3.74
N ALA A 54 5.55 -12.42 4.98
CA ALA A 54 4.19 -12.09 5.34
C ALA A 54 3.93 -10.58 5.17
N ALA A 55 4.86 -9.73 5.58
CA ALA A 55 4.80 -8.28 5.36
C ALA A 55 4.79 -7.96 3.87
N ASN A 56 5.68 -8.56 3.08
CA ASN A 56 5.70 -8.40 1.62
C ASN A 56 4.38 -8.80 0.96
N MET A 57 3.74 -9.88 1.41
CA MET A 57 2.43 -10.31 0.90
C MET A 57 1.33 -9.27 1.21
N ILE A 58 1.31 -8.70 2.41
CA ILE A 58 0.33 -7.66 2.79
C ILE A 58 0.52 -6.41 1.93
N VAL A 59 1.76 -5.93 1.78
CA VAL A 59 2.07 -4.76 0.95
C VAL A 59 1.76 -5.02 -0.51
N SER A 60 2.11 -6.20 -1.03
CA SER A 60 1.80 -6.61 -2.41
C SER A 60 0.29 -6.61 -2.68
N GLY A 61 -0.52 -7.06 -1.72
CA GLY A 61 -1.98 -7.00 -1.82
C GLY A 61 -2.52 -5.56 -1.81
N PHE A 62 -1.89 -4.66 -1.05
CA PHE A 62 -2.26 -3.25 -0.99
C PHE A 62 -2.00 -2.51 -2.33
N ILE A 63 -0.86 -2.79 -2.97
CA ILE A 63 -0.50 -2.17 -4.26
C ILE A 63 -1.12 -2.86 -5.49
N GLU A 64 -1.67 -4.07 -5.32
CA GLU A 64 -2.19 -4.91 -6.42
C GLU A 64 -3.14 -4.14 -7.37
N PRO A 65 -4.07 -3.29 -6.89
CA PRO A 65 -4.94 -2.52 -7.79
C PRO A 65 -4.16 -1.58 -8.72
N ILE A 66 -3.05 -1.01 -8.25
CA ILE A 66 -2.19 -0.12 -9.05
C ILE A 66 -1.41 -0.94 -10.08
N VAL A 67 -0.82 -2.06 -9.64
CA VAL A 67 -0.01 -2.93 -10.51
C VAL A 67 -0.85 -3.51 -11.66
N LYS A 68 -2.13 -3.79 -11.44
CA LYS A 68 -3.06 -4.31 -12.46
C LYS A 68 -3.36 -3.32 -13.59
N GLU A 69 -3.22 -2.01 -13.35
CA GLU A 69 -3.44 -0.97 -14.36
C GLU A 69 -2.20 -0.73 -15.25
N LEU A 70 -1.06 -1.34 -14.91
CA LEU A 70 0.18 -1.21 -15.67
C LEU A 70 0.30 -2.27 -16.78
N PRO A 71 0.94 -1.94 -17.91
CA PRO A 71 1.36 -2.93 -18.88
C PRO A 71 2.26 -4.00 -18.24
N MET A 72 2.18 -5.23 -18.76
CA MET A 72 2.82 -6.41 -18.16
C MET A 72 4.32 -6.21 -17.89
N GLU A 73 5.06 -5.59 -18.83
CA GLU A 73 6.49 -5.33 -18.64
C GLU A 73 6.79 -4.42 -17.43
N TYR A 74 5.93 -3.46 -17.12
CA TYR A 74 6.12 -2.53 -16.01
C TYR A 74 5.61 -3.10 -14.69
N ALA A 75 4.55 -3.89 -14.72
CA ALA A 75 4.03 -4.58 -13.54
C ALA A 75 5.09 -5.52 -12.93
N LEU A 76 5.82 -6.25 -13.78
CA LEU A 76 6.91 -7.12 -13.34
C LEU A 76 8.05 -6.33 -12.67
N GLU A 77 8.47 -5.22 -13.29
CA GLU A 77 9.54 -4.40 -12.74
C GLU A 77 9.13 -3.71 -11.43
N MET A 78 7.88 -3.23 -11.34
CA MET A 78 7.35 -2.60 -10.13
C MET A 78 7.34 -3.55 -8.93
N ASN A 79 6.88 -4.79 -9.13
CA ASN A 79 6.91 -5.80 -8.06
C ASN A 79 8.33 -6.06 -7.55
N ARG A 80 9.30 -6.15 -8.47
CA ARG A 80 10.70 -6.36 -8.12
C ARG A 80 11.28 -5.18 -7.33
N LEU A 81 10.99 -3.95 -7.74
CA LEU A 81 11.45 -2.76 -7.01
C LEU A 81 10.88 -2.71 -5.59
N ILE A 82 9.62 -3.12 -5.42
CA ILE A 82 8.97 -3.10 -4.11
C ILE A 82 9.56 -4.15 -3.19
N GLU A 83 9.81 -5.37 -3.68
CA GLU A 83 10.54 -6.39 -2.91
C GLU A 83 11.91 -5.89 -2.45
N MET A 84 12.66 -5.23 -3.34
CA MET A 84 13.98 -4.67 -3.02
C MET A 84 13.94 -3.58 -1.95
N GLU A 85 12.95 -2.67 -2.00
CA GLU A 85 12.79 -1.63 -0.97
C GLU A 85 12.36 -2.23 0.38
N MET A 86 11.63 -3.34 0.38
CA MET A 86 11.17 -3.99 1.60
C MET A 86 12.25 -4.80 2.33
N GLU A 87 13.21 -5.42 1.62
CA GLU A 87 14.31 -6.21 2.21
C GLU A 87 15.20 -5.40 3.20
N GLY A 88 15.15 -4.06 3.18
CA GLY A 88 15.90 -3.18 4.08
C GLY A 88 15.08 -2.24 4.97
N SER A 89 13.76 -2.22 4.83
CA SER A 89 12.90 -1.20 5.45
C SER A 89 12.07 -1.69 6.63
N VAL A 90 12.01 -3.01 6.87
CA VAL A 90 11.29 -3.61 8.00
C VAL A 90 12.31 -4.03 9.06
N GLY A 91 12.66 -3.10 9.96
CA GLY A 91 13.65 -3.28 11.04
C GLY A 91 13.81 -2.07 11.95
#